data_AF-A0A7S0XLW3-F1
#
_entry.id   AF-A0A7S0XLW3-F1
#
_cell.length_a   1.000
_cell.length_b   1.000
_cell.length_c   1.000
_cell.angle_alpha   90.00
_cell.angle_beta   90.00
_cell.angle_gamma   90.00
#
_symmetry.space_group_name_H-M   'P 1'
#
loop_
_entity.id
_entity.type
_entity.pdbx_description
1 polymer ?
#
loop_
_entity_poly.entity_id
_entity_poly.type
_entity_poly.pdbx_seq_one_letter_code
_entity_poly.pdbx_strand_id
1 'polypeptide(L)'
;GGDRSREHTMDALLERSAELGVEVESGAFAAALDAEDALASFRDEFLFPRTASAEATTYLCGNSLGLQPKSVRDAVLADLDRWALFGVEGHFAAEGPSVAWWTIEDETRASAAEVVGAKADEVVCMNSLTVNLHLLLAAFYQPTQTRFKILIEANAFPSDEYAIQSCATSRGLGPDAVARVEGDTEAIVRALAAPDVALVLVSALQYYTGELFDIARIARAARAAGVPAGFDLAHAAGNVPLRLHDDGADFACWCSYKYLNAGPGALAGAFVHERHAAALARSPSPLRGWWGNRRETRFEMRPTFDPLPGVAGLQLSNPPTL
;
A
#
# COMPACT_ATOMS: atom_id res chain seq x y z
N GLY A 1 -7.17 22.66 -5.54
CA GLY A 1 -6.34 23.76 -5.01
C GLY A 1 -5.36 23.11 -4.07
N GLY A 2 -4.08 23.02 -4.38
CA GLY A 2 -3.27 24.06 -5.02
C GLY A 2 -2.59 24.84 -3.90
N ASP A 3 -1.46 24.30 -3.45
CA ASP A 3 -0.31 25.04 -2.92
C ASP A 3 -0.49 25.83 -1.60
N ARG A 4 -0.23 25.17 -0.45
CA ARG A 4 0.05 25.81 0.87
C ARG A 4 0.85 24.93 1.87
N SER A 5 1.78 24.07 1.44
CA SER A 5 2.52 23.24 2.43
C SER A 5 4.03 23.25 2.32
N ARG A 6 4.62 24.00 1.38
CA ARG A 6 6.08 24.06 1.24
C ARG A 6 6.74 25.36 1.68
N GLU A 7 5.97 26.42 1.95
CA GLU A 7 6.54 27.70 2.38
C GLU A 7 6.86 27.79 3.89
N HIS A 8 6.54 26.83 4.76
CA HIS A 8 6.50 27.10 6.22
C HIS A 8 7.08 25.99 7.11
N THR A 9 8.32 25.53 6.88
CA THR A 9 9.02 24.71 7.89
C THR A 9 10.15 25.47 8.57
N MET A 10 11.13 25.99 7.84
CA MET A 10 12.24 26.71 8.50
C MET A 10 11.78 28.04 9.10
N ASP A 11 11.03 28.85 8.36
CA ASP A 11 10.55 30.15 8.86
C ASP A 11 9.61 29.96 10.05
N ALA A 12 8.71 28.98 10.01
CA ALA A 12 7.84 28.64 11.13
C ALA A 12 8.62 28.18 12.38
N LEU A 13 9.70 27.41 12.20
CA LEU A 13 10.57 26.99 13.32
C LEU A 13 11.35 28.18 13.90
N LEU A 14 11.83 29.10 13.05
CA LEU A 14 12.53 30.31 13.47
C LEU A 14 11.59 31.28 14.20
N GLU A 15 10.38 31.48 13.69
CA GLU A 15 9.32 32.26 14.36
C GLU A 15 9.01 31.66 15.73
N ARG A 16 8.78 30.34 15.80
CA ARG A 16 8.49 29.66 17.07
C ARG A 16 9.66 29.75 18.06
N SER A 17 10.90 29.63 17.57
CA SER A 17 12.11 29.79 18.37
C SER A 17 12.19 31.20 18.98
N ALA A 18 11.88 32.23 18.19
CA ALA A 18 11.85 33.61 18.67
C ALA A 18 10.74 33.84 19.73
N GLU A 19 9.54 33.27 19.53
CA GLU A 19 8.44 33.33 20.49
C GLU A 19 8.76 32.68 21.83
N LEU A 20 9.46 31.54 21.81
CA LEU A 20 9.86 30.80 22.99
C LEU A 20 11.13 31.38 23.66
N GLY A 21 11.86 32.26 22.98
CA GLY A 21 13.09 32.85 23.48
C GLY A 21 14.23 31.84 23.66
N VAL A 22 14.25 30.78 22.86
CA VAL A 22 15.27 29.71 22.88
C VAL A 22 15.81 29.48 21.48
N GLU A 23 17.11 29.17 21.36
CA GLU A 23 17.76 28.92 20.07
C GLU A 23 17.16 27.69 19.37
N VAL A 24 16.91 27.80 18.06
CA VAL A 24 16.28 26.74 17.25
C VAL A 24 17.06 25.42 17.25
N GLU A 25 18.38 25.47 17.43
CA GLU A 25 19.26 24.29 17.46
C GLU A 25 19.38 23.66 18.86
N SER A 26 18.71 24.22 19.87
CA SER A 26 18.87 23.80 21.26
C SER A 26 17.95 22.64 21.66
N GLY A 27 18.40 21.82 22.62
CA GLY A 27 17.55 20.79 23.23
C GLY A 27 16.34 21.36 23.98
N ALA A 28 16.42 22.62 24.44
CA ALA A 28 15.29 23.31 25.06
C ALA A 28 14.18 23.61 24.06
N PHE A 29 14.52 23.98 22.82
CA PHE A 29 13.56 24.17 21.75
C PHE A 29 12.86 22.85 21.39
N ALA A 30 13.61 21.76 21.22
CA ALA A 30 13.04 20.43 20.97
C ALA A 30 12.07 19.99 22.09
N ALA A 31 12.46 20.16 23.36
CA ALA A 31 11.60 19.82 24.50
C ALA A 31 10.32 20.67 24.57
N ALA A 32 10.38 21.93 24.12
CA ALA A 32 9.19 22.78 24.05
C ALA A 32 8.23 22.30 22.94
N LEU A 33 8.75 21.88 21.79
CA LEU A 33 7.93 21.29 20.73
C LEU A 33 7.30 19.97 21.17
N ASP A 34 8.04 19.10 21.87
CA ASP A 34 7.50 17.85 22.42
C ASP A 34 6.37 18.10 23.44
N ALA A 35 6.46 19.17 24.23
CA ALA A 35 5.44 19.52 25.21
C ALA A 35 4.12 20.03 24.58
N GLU A 36 4.18 20.48 23.33
CA GLU A 36 3.05 21.02 22.56
C GLU A 36 2.50 20.01 21.53
N ASP A 37 3.16 18.86 21.36
CA ASP A 37 2.73 17.83 20.42
C ASP A 37 1.44 17.14 20.88
N ALA A 38 0.35 17.44 20.18
CA ALA A 38 -0.96 16.83 20.39
C ALA A 38 -0.97 15.31 20.15
N LEU A 39 0.06 14.76 19.49
CA LEU A 39 0.22 13.32 19.22
C LEU A 39 1.16 12.62 20.20
N ALA A 40 1.75 13.32 21.18
CA ALA A 40 2.78 12.78 22.06
C ALA A 40 2.37 11.48 22.76
N SER A 41 1.09 11.36 23.15
CA SER A 41 0.56 10.16 23.83
C SER A 41 0.58 8.90 22.96
N PHE A 42 0.58 9.00 21.63
CA PHE A 42 0.67 7.82 20.76
C PHE A 42 2.00 7.09 20.92
N ARG A 43 3.06 7.79 21.36
CA ARG A 43 4.34 7.15 21.67
C ARG A 43 4.19 6.02 22.70
N ASP A 44 3.28 6.18 23.65
CA ASP A 44 3.02 5.20 24.69
C ASP A 44 2.31 3.94 24.19
N GLU A 45 1.83 3.92 22.94
CA GLU A 45 1.21 2.73 22.34
C GLU A 45 2.23 1.76 21.73
N PHE A 46 3.52 2.12 21.68
CA PHE A 46 4.56 1.33 21.00
C PHE A 46 5.64 0.79 21.94
N LEU A 47 6.22 -0.33 21.54
CA LEU A 47 7.38 -0.94 22.19
C LEU A 47 8.67 -0.45 21.53
N PHE A 48 9.47 0.31 22.28
CA PHE A 48 10.77 0.82 21.81
C PHE A 48 11.90 -0.16 22.15
N PRO A 49 12.81 -0.46 21.20
CA PRO A 49 14.05 -1.15 21.49
C PRO A 49 14.86 -0.41 22.54
N ARG A 50 15.53 -1.18 23.40
CA ARG A 50 16.44 -0.65 24.42
C ARG A 50 17.88 -0.99 24.05
N THR A 51 18.81 -0.12 24.41
CA THR A 51 20.25 -0.37 24.31
C THR A 51 20.67 -1.48 25.28
N ALA A 52 21.93 -1.94 25.18
CA ALA A 52 22.49 -2.87 26.16
C ALA A 52 22.51 -2.30 27.59
N SER A 53 22.54 -0.96 27.74
CA SER A 53 22.41 -0.24 29.01
C SER A 53 20.95 -0.01 29.46
N ALA A 54 19.97 -0.62 28.79
CA ALA A 54 18.53 -0.47 29.02
C ALA A 54 17.93 0.93 28.76
N GLU A 55 18.68 1.81 28.10
CA GLU A 55 18.24 3.15 27.68
C GLU A 55 17.35 3.06 26.43
N ALA A 56 16.47 4.05 26.25
CA ALA A 56 15.63 4.12 25.05
C ALA A 56 16.48 4.44 23.82
N THR A 57 16.28 3.68 22.74
CA THR A 57 16.96 3.94 21.46
C THR A 57 16.23 5.00 20.65
N THR A 58 16.97 5.90 19.99
CA THR A 58 16.45 6.78 18.94
C THR A 58 16.22 5.95 17.67
N TYR A 59 14.98 5.53 17.44
CA TYR A 59 14.62 4.63 16.33
C TYR A 59 14.22 5.41 15.08
N LEU A 60 15.15 5.58 14.14
CA LEU A 60 14.95 6.31 12.88
C LEU A 60 14.82 5.38 11.66
N CYS A 61 14.27 4.17 11.86
CA CYS A 61 14.17 3.15 10.82
C CYS A 61 12.73 2.62 10.62
N GLY A 62 11.72 3.37 11.09
CA GLY A 62 10.30 3.02 10.94
C GLY A 62 9.83 2.92 9.49
N ASN A 63 10.54 3.58 8.57
CA ASN A 63 10.34 3.50 7.13
C ASN A 63 10.71 2.12 6.53
N SER A 64 11.44 1.30 7.27
CA SER A 64 11.86 -0.05 6.85
C SER A 64 11.12 -1.13 7.65
N LEU A 65 11.09 -0.99 8.99
CA LEU A 65 10.30 -1.83 9.87
C LEU A 65 9.68 -0.96 10.97
N GLY A 66 8.35 -0.92 11.02
CA GLY A 66 7.62 -0.23 12.05
C GLY A 66 7.83 -0.81 13.44
N LEU A 67 7.67 0.03 14.47
CA LEU A 67 7.72 -0.43 15.86
C LEU A 67 6.48 -1.27 16.18
N GLN A 68 6.61 -2.25 17.07
CA GLN A 68 5.48 -3.08 17.48
C GLN A 68 4.50 -2.28 18.35
N PRO A 69 3.21 -2.18 17.98
CA PRO A 69 2.17 -1.70 18.89
C PRO A 69 1.97 -2.69 20.06
N LYS A 70 1.75 -2.17 21.26
CA LYS A 70 1.56 -2.97 22.48
C LYS A 70 0.38 -3.95 22.37
N SER A 71 -0.67 -3.56 21.63
CA SER A 71 -1.89 -4.34 21.42
C SER A 71 -1.70 -5.61 20.56
N VAL A 72 -0.63 -5.70 19.76
CA VAL A 72 -0.42 -6.83 18.84
C VAL A 72 -0.36 -8.17 19.57
N ARG A 73 0.25 -8.21 20.75
CA ARG A 73 0.37 -9.46 21.53
C ARG A 73 -1.00 -10.02 21.89
N ASP A 74 -1.91 -9.16 22.35
CA ASP A 74 -3.23 -9.59 22.79
C ASP A 74 -4.10 -10.01 21.60
N ALA A 75 -3.98 -9.33 20.45
CA ALA A 75 -4.66 -9.73 19.21
C ALA A 75 -4.24 -11.13 18.73
N VAL A 76 -2.93 -11.42 18.72
CA VAL A 76 -2.42 -12.76 18.32
C VAL A 76 -2.87 -13.83 19.32
N LEU A 77 -2.80 -13.56 20.62
CA LEU A 77 -3.27 -14.50 21.64
C LEU A 77 -4.77 -14.78 21.51
N ALA A 78 -5.57 -13.78 21.16
CA ALA A 78 -7.00 -13.96 20.94
C ALA A 78 -7.29 -14.93 19.77
N ASP A 79 -6.56 -14.87 18.66
CA ASP A 79 -6.72 -15.83 17.57
C ASP A 79 -6.23 -17.24 17.93
N LEU A 80 -5.17 -17.36 18.73
CA LEU A 80 -4.72 -18.65 19.27
C LEU A 80 -5.77 -19.26 20.21
N ASP A 81 -6.36 -18.46 21.10
CA ASP A 81 -7.43 -18.90 22.00
C ASP A 81 -8.68 -19.31 21.21
N ARG A 82 -9.05 -18.54 20.17
CA ARG A 82 -10.15 -18.90 19.26
C ARG A 82 -9.93 -20.25 18.62
N TRP A 83 -8.71 -20.50 18.13
CA TRP A 83 -8.35 -21.78 17.52
C TRP A 83 -8.45 -22.92 18.53
N ALA A 84 -7.94 -22.73 19.75
CA ALA A 84 -8.02 -23.73 20.81
C ALA A 84 -9.46 -24.05 21.23
N LEU A 85 -10.35 -23.06 21.24
CA LEU A 85 -11.74 -23.21 21.67
C LEU A 85 -12.64 -23.85 20.62
N PHE A 86 -12.52 -23.42 19.35
CA PHE A 86 -13.52 -23.75 18.33
C PHE A 86 -13.00 -24.65 17.19
N GLY A 87 -11.67 -24.80 17.04
CA GLY A 87 -11.11 -25.51 15.89
C GLY A 87 -11.64 -24.94 14.57
N VAL A 88 -12.18 -25.81 13.70
CA VAL A 88 -12.77 -25.39 12.40
C VAL A 88 -13.99 -24.47 12.55
N GLU A 89 -14.74 -24.58 13.65
CA GLU A 89 -15.90 -23.71 13.91
C GLU A 89 -15.47 -22.25 14.14
N GLY A 90 -14.18 -22.00 14.40
CA GLY A 90 -13.58 -20.67 14.45
C GLY A 90 -13.73 -19.87 13.15
N HIS A 91 -14.02 -20.51 12.02
CA HIS A 91 -14.39 -19.78 10.80
C HIS A 91 -15.72 -19.03 10.89
N PHE A 92 -16.66 -19.51 11.73
CA PHE A 92 -18.06 -19.07 11.68
C PHE A 92 -18.63 -18.64 13.04
N ALA A 93 -18.05 -19.07 14.16
CA ALA A 93 -18.58 -18.74 15.49
C ALA A 93 -18.66 -17.22 15.68
N ALA A 94 -19.87 -16.68 15.84
CA ALA A 94 -20.07 -15.23 15.92
C ALA A 94 -19.48 -14.63 17.19
N GLU A 95 -19.39 -15.42 18.27
CA GLU A 95 -18.80 -15.05 19.55
C GLU A 95 -17.43 -15.71 19.71
N GLY A 96 -16.52 -15.06 20.43
CA GLY A 96 -15.19 -15.58 20.70
C GLY A 96 -14.19 -14.49 21.07
N PRO A 97 -12.94 -14.88 21.38
CA PRO A 97 -11.88 -13.95 21.77
C PRO A 97 -11.40 -13.07 20.61
N SER A 98 -11.53 -13.54 19.36
CA SER A 98 -11.33 -12.77 18.12
C SER A 98 -12.51 -12.96 17.16
N VAL A 99 -12.53 -12.21 16.05
CA VAL A 99 -13.59 -12.25 15.04
C VAL A 99 -13.64 -13.59 14.29
N ALA A 100 -14.77 -13.86 13.63
CA ALA A 100 -14.90 -15.01 12.76
C ALA A 100 -13.92 -14.91 11.57
N TRP A 101 -13.10 -15.94 11.37
CA TRP A 101 -12.03 -15.88 10.35
C TRP A 101 -12.54 -15.76 8.92
N TRP A 102 -13.79 -16.13 8.65
CA TRP A 102 -14.40 -15.92 7.33
C TRP A 102 -14.58 -14.43 6.98
N THR A 103 -14.71 -13.56 7.98
CA THR A 103 -14.94 -12.12 7.81
C THR A 103 -13.71 -11.28 8.16
N ILE A 104 -12.55 -11.89 8.45
CA ILE A 104 -11.36 -11.19 8.95
C ILE A 104 -10.90 -10.01 8.09
N GLU A 105 -11.13 -10.07 6.77
CA GLU A 105 -10.82 -8.96 5.85
C GLU A 105 -11.57 -7.67 6.18
N ASP A 106 -12.80 -7.80 6.71
CA ASP A 106 -13.67 -6.67 6.99
C ASP A 106 -13.09 -5.81 8.12
N GLU A 107 -12.30 -6.39 9.03
CA GLU A 107 -11.62 -5.70 10.13
C GLU A 107 -10.63 -4.64 9.65
N THR A 108 -10.05 -4.84 8.46
CA THR A 108 -9.01 -3.95 7.93
C THR A 108 -9.51 -3.07 6.80
N ARG A 109 -10.70 -3.34 6.25
CA ARG A 109 -11.17 -2.66 5.02
C ARG A 109 -11.35 -1.16 5.23
N ALA A 110 -12.03 -0.75 6.30
CA ALA A 110 -12.32 0.65 6.55
C ALA A 110 -11.04 1.47 6.82
N SER A 111 -10.17 0.96 7.68
CA SER A 111 -8.90 1.63 8.01
C SER A 111 -7.94 1.65 6.81
N ALA A 112 -7.84 0.57 6.04
CA ALA A 112 -7.07 0.55 4.81
C ALA A 112 -7.58 1.59 3.79
N ALA A 113 -8.90 1.70 3.62
CA ALA A 113 -9.50 2.66 2.71
C ALA A 113 -9.21 4.11 3.14
N GLU A 114 -9.29 4.40 4.44
CA GLU A 114 -8.96 5.72 5.00
C GLU A 114 -7.47 6.07 4.77
N VAL A 115 -6.56 5.15 5.10
CA VAL A 115 -5.11 5.35 4.95
C VAL A 115 -4.71 5.71 3.51
N VAL A 116 -5.35 5.12 2.52
CA VAL A 116 -5.02 5.35 1.10
C VAL A 116 -5.97 6.32 0.40
N GLY A 117 -6.98 6.86 1.09
CA GLY A 117 -8.01 7.74 0.51
C GLY A 117 -8.77 7.06 -0.62
N ALA A 118 -9.28 5.86 -0.35
CA ALA A 118 -10.07 5.02 -1.24
C ALA A 118 -11.47 4.74 -0.68
N LYS A 119 -12.35 4.13 -1.47
CA LYS A 119 -13.58 3.52 -0.96
C LYS A 119 -13.30 2.13 -0.41
N ALA A 120 -14.15 1.68 0.53
CA ALA A 120 -14.03 0.37 1.16
C ALA A 120 -13.97 -0.79 0.14
N ASP A 121 -14.80 -0.75 -0.91
CA ASP A 121 -14.86 -1.80 -1.94
C ASP A 121 -13.69 -1.76 -2.94
N GLU A 122 -12.83 -0.75 -2.85
CA GLU A 122 -11.65 -0.58 -3.70
C GLU A 122 -10.39 -1.16 -3.07
N VAL A 123 -10.43 -1.60 -1.81
CA VAL A 123 -9.25 -2.09 -1.06
C VAL A 123 -9.42 -3.49 -0.49
N VAL A 124 -8.31 -4.21 -0.37
CA VAL A 124 -8.23 -5.50 0.32
C VAL A 124 -6.84 -5.70 0.92
N CYS A 125 -6.77 -6.22 2.14
CA CYS A 125 -5.52 -6.70 2.74
C CYS A 125 -5.33 -8.17 2.35
N MET A 126 -4.27 -8.47 1.60
CA MET A 126 -3.97 -9.81 1.11
C MET A 126 -2.49 -9.98 0.78
N ASN A 127 -2.00 -11.23 0.86
CA ASN A 127 -0.66 -11.65 0.45
C ASN A 127 0.48 -10.74 0.98
N SER A 128 1.59 -10.67 0.24
CA SER A 128 2.67 -9.71 0.42
C SER A 128 2.73 -8.73 -0.76
N LEU A 129 3.51 -7.65 -0.61
CA LEU A 129 3.52 -6.52 -1.55
C LEU A 129 3.80 -6.95 -2.99
N THR A 130 4.93 -7.63 -3.22
CA THR A 130 5.33 -8.06 -4.57
C THR A 130 4.37 -9.10 -5.16
N VAL A 131 3.74 -9.92 -4.32
CA VAL A 131 2.69 -10.86 -4.77
C VAL A 131 1.49 -10.06 -5.29
N ASN A 132 1.03 -9.06 -4.55
CA ASN A 132 -0.05 -8.19 -5.01
C ASN A 132 0.31 -7.44 -6.29
N LEU A 133 1.55 -6.96 -6.41
CA LEU A 133 2.05 -6.31 -7.62
C LEU A 133 1.95 -7.24 -8.83
N HIS A 134 2.33 -8.52 -8.69
CA HIS A 134 2.16 -9.52 -9.74
C HIS A 134 0.70 -9.75 -10.13
N LEU A 135 -0.21 -9.81 -9.16
CA LEU A 135 -1.64 -9.99 -9.42
C LEU A 135 -2.23 -8.78 -10.16
N LEU A 136 -1.84 -7.58 -9.75
CA LEU A 136 -2.25 -6.32 -10.39
C LEU A 136 -1.69 -6.23 -11.81
N LEU A 137 -0.41 -6.56 -12.02
CA LEU A 137 0.17 -6.64 -13.37
C LEU A 137 -0.50 -7.72 -14.22
N ALA A 138 -0.87 -8.87 -13.67
CA ALA A 138 -1.62 -9.90 -14.40
C ALA A 138 -3.00 -9.39 -14.88
N ALA A 139 -3.64 -8.52 -14.11
CA ALA A 139 -4.91 -7.90 -14.46
C ALA A 139 -4.76 -6.74 -15.47
N PHE A 140 -3.83 -5.82 -15.23
CA PHE A 140 -3.76 -4.54 -15.94
C PHE A 140 -2.75 -4.49 -17.09
N TYR A 141 -1.70 -5.30 -17.08
CA TYR A 141 -0.70 -5.30 -18.16
C TYR A 141 -1.14 -6.20 -19.32
N GLN A 142 -1.74 -5.57 -20.33
CA GLN A 142 -2.24 -6.20 -21.56
C GLN A 142 -1.46 -5.68 -22.79
N PRO A 143 -0.20 -6.11 -22.99
CA PRO A 143 0.63 -5.60 -24.08
C PRO A 143 0.11 -6.06 -25.44
N THR A 144 0.41 -5.25 -26.46
CA THR A 144 0.17 -5.51 -27.88
C THR A 144 1.48 -5.43 -28.65
N GLN A 145 1.48 -5.78 -29.95
CA GLN A 145 2.68 -5.69 -30.78
C GLN A 145 3.28 -4.26 -30.84
N THR A 146 2.44 -3.23 -30.78
CA THR A 146 2.87 -1.82 -30.91
C THR A 146 2.92 -1.08 -29.58
N ARG A 147 2.31 -1.63 -28.53
CA ARG A 147 2.17 -1.00 -27.22
C ARG A 147 2.41 -2.03 -26.13
N PHE A 148 3.64 -2.10 -25.63
CA PHE A 148 4.09 -3.17 -24.74
C PHE A 148 5.00 -2.70 -23.59
N LYS A 149 5.47 -1.45 -23.58
CA LYS A 149 6.41 -1.00 -22.55
C LYS A 149 5.70 -0.70 -21.23
N ILE A 150 6.29 -1.14 -20.14
CA ILE A 150 5.96 -0.70 -18.78
C ILE A 150 6.90 0.45 -18.44
N LEU A 151 6.34 1.61 -18.17
CA LEU A 151 7.07 2.81 -17.77
C LEU A 151 7.25 2.83 -16.26
N ILE A 152 8.50 2.96 -15.81
CA ILE A 152 8.89 3.04 -14.39
C ILE A 152 9.89 4.17 -14.15
N GLU A 153 10.04 4.60 -12.89
CA GLU A 153 11.15 5.45 -12.48
C GLU A 153 12.48 4.69 -12.54
N ALA A 154 13.56 5.42 -12.82
CA ALA A 154 14.90 4.87 -12.73
C ALA A 154 15.26 4.56 -11.27
N ASN A 155 15.98 3.48 -11.04
CA ASN A 155 16.31 2.99 -9.70
C ASN A 155 15.05 2.70 -8.85
N ALA A 156 14.00 2.18 -9.48
CA ALA A 156 12.87 1.56 -8.79
C ALA A 156 13.36 0.51 -7.79
N PHE A 157 12.54 0.23 -6.77
CA PHE A 157 12.91 -0.76 -5.77
C PHE A 157 13.16 -2.13 -6.44
N PRO A 158 14.22 -2.89 -6.06
CA PRO A 158 14.61 -4.08 -6.82
C PRO A 158 13.50 -5.12 -6.99
N SER A 159 12.62 -5.30 -6.00
CA SER A 159 11.53 -6.27 -6.11
C SER A 159 10.50 -5.90 -7.17
N ASP A 160 10.20 -4.62 -7.34
CA ASP A 160 9.28 -4.07 -8.34
C ASP A 160 9.86 -4.31 -9.72
N GLU A 161 11.14 -3.95 -9.89
CA GLU A 161 11.91 -4.18 -11.12
C GLU A 161 11.86 -5.66 -11.53
N TYR A 162 12.13 -6.58 -10.61
CA TYR A 162 12.07 -8.03 -10.88
C TYR A 162 10.64 -8.49 -11.22
N ALA A 163 9.63 -7.95 -10.54
CA ALA A 163 8.23 -8.30 -10.81
C ALA A 163 7.82 -7.86 -12.22
N ILE A 164 8.19 -6.65 -12.63
CA ILE A 164 7.92 -6.10 -13.96
C ILE A 164 8.66 -6.89 -15.05
N GLN A 165 9.96 -7.14 -14.87
CA GLN A 165 10.77 -7.87 -15.85
C GLN A 165 10.27 -9.31 -16.05
N SER A 166 9.94 -10.01 -14.97
CA SER A 166 9.41 -11.38 -15.06
C SER A 166 7.98 -11.41 -15.62
N CYS A 167 7.17 -10.39 -15.35
CA CYS A 167 5.85 -10.21 -15.93
C CYS A 167 5.89 -9.96 -17.45
N ALA A 168 6.88 -9.21 -17.93
CA ALA A 168 7.14 -9.04 -19.36
C ALA A 168 7.66 -10.34 -20.00
N THR A 169 8.62 -11.00 -19.35
CA THR A 169 9.20 -12.28 -19.81
C THR A 169 8.14 -13.38 -19.94
N SER A 170 7.20 -13.49 -18.99
CA SER A 170 6.11 -14.46 -19.06
C SER A 170 5.12 -14.22 -20.21
N ARG A 171 5.15 -13.03 -20.82
CA ARG A 171 4.41 -12.66 -22.02
C ARG A 171 5.26 -12.74 -23.31
N GLY A 172 6.44 -13.33 -23.22
CA GLY A 172 7.36 -13.48 -24.36
C GLY A 172 8.04 -12.19 -24.79
N LEU A 173 8.08 -11.17 -23.93
CA LEU A 173 8.73 -9.89 -24.20
C LEU A 173 10.14 -9.86 -23.60
N GLY A 174 11.02 -9.05 -24.20
CA GLY A 174 12.40 -8.88 -23.78
C GLY A 174 12.60 -7.72 -22.78
N PRO A 175 13.86 -7.43 -22.43
CA PRO A 175 14.21 -6.31 -21.55
C PRO A 175 13.77 -4.93 -22.07
N ASP A 176 13.53 -4.81 -23.38
CA ASP A 176 13.03 -3.61 -24.05
C ASP A 176 11.57 -3.27 -23.70
N ALA A 177 10.85 -4.20 -23.07
CA ALA A 177 9.52 -3.97 -22.52
C ALA A 177 9.52 -3.13 -21.23
N VAL A 178 10.67 -2.73 -20.70
CA VAL A 178 10.75 -1.88 -19.50
C VAL A 178 11.43 -0.56 -19.85
N ALA A 179 10.66 0.53 -19.81
CA ALA A 179 11.15 1.89 -20.01
C ALA A 179 11.42 2.56 -18.65
N ARG A 180 12.68 2.88 -18.38
CA ARG A 180 13.10 3.57 -17.14
C ARG A 180 13.26 5.05 -17.40
N VAL A 181 12.76 5.87 -16.49
CA VAL A 181 12.80 7.32 -16.60
C VAL A 181 13.53 7.90 -15.41
N GLU A 182 14.62 8.62 -15.68
CA GLU A 182 15.29 9.44 -14.68
C GLU A 182 14.57 10.78 -14.54
N GLY A 183 14.35 11.22 -13.29
CA GLY A 183 13.82 12.52 -12.97
C GLY A 183 12.51 12.46 -12.19
N ASP A 184 11.83 13.60 -12.18
CA ASP A 184 10.67 13.87 -11.35
C ASP A 184 9.34 13.45 -12.00
N THR A 185 8.24 13.84 -11.35
CA THR A 185 6.88 13.70 -11.88
C THR A 185 6.76 14.17 -13.34
N GLU A 186 7.40 15.28 -13.72
CA GLU A 186 7.30 15.80 -15.08
C GLU A 186 8.03 14.92 -16.10
N ALA A 187 9.14 14.30 -15.70
CA ALA A 187 9.84 13.34 -16.53
C ALA A 187 8.94 12.13 -16.86
N ILE A 188 8.26 11.57 -15.86
CA ILE A 188 7.29 10.48 -16.03
C ILE A 188 6.14 10.90 -16.96
N VAL A 189 5.56 12.09 -16.72
CA VAL A 189 4.46 12.64 -17.52
C VAL A 189 4.87 12.84 -18.98
N ARG A 190 6.08 13.33 -19.26
CA ARG A 190 6.58 13.46 -20.64
C ARG A 190 6.77 12.11 -21.31
N ALA A 191 7.32 11.12 -20.59
CA ALA A 191 7.60 9.80 -21.14
C ALA A 191 6.31 9.00 -21.46
N LEU A 192 5.21 9.28 -20.75
CA LEU A 192 3.87 8.72 -21.05
C LEU A 192 3.34 9.07 -22.45
N ALA A 193 3.88 10.11 -23.11
CA ALA A 193 3.49 10.46 -24.49
C ALA A 193 4.01 9.46 -25.54
N ALA A 194 4.92 8.54 -25.17
CA ALA A 194 5.44 7.55 -26.10
C ALA A 194 4.35 6.52 -26.50
N PRO A 195 4.17 6.25 -27.81
CA PRO A 195 3.04 5.46 -28.30
C PRO A 195 3.11 3.97 -27.94
N ASP A 196 4.29 3.50 -27.52
CA ASP A 196 4.60 2.12 -27.18
C ASP A 196 4.43 1.79 -25.69
N VAL A 197 4.09 2.76 -24.85
CA VAL A 197 3.80 2.56 -23.42
C VAL A 197 2.42 1.91 -23.24
N ALA A 198 2.38 0.79 -22.55
CA ALA A 198 1.17 0.02 -22.23
C ALA A 198 0.65 0.28 -20.82
N LEU A 199 1.53 0.66 -19.89
CA LEU A 199 1.23 0.82 -18.47
C LEU A 199 2.33 1.68 -17.82
N VAL A 200 1.97 2.52 -16.86
CA VAL A 200 2.92 3.16 -15.94
C VAL A 200 2.78 2.56 -14.56
N LEU A 201 3.90 2.22 -13.93
CA LEU A 201 3.97 1.71 -12.58
C LEU A 201 5.16 2.36 -11.89
N VAL A 202 4.89 3.23 -10.94
CA VAL A 202 5.94 3.96 -10.21
C VAL A 202 5.73 3.86 -8.72
N SER A 203 6.79 3.95 -7.93
CA SER A 203 6.61 4.24 -6.50
C SER A 203 5.94 5.60 -6.33
N ALA A 204 5.04 5.75 -5.35
CA ALA A 204 4.51 7.05 -4.98
C ALA A 204 5.55 7.87 -4.22
N LEU A 205 6.37 7.20 -3.39
CA LEU A 205 7.48 7.80 -2.67
C LEU A 205 8.73 6.93 -2.86
N GLN A 206 9.77 7.49 -3.46
CA GLN A 206 10.99 6.76 -3.82
C GLN A 206 11.79 6.37 -2.57
N TYR A 207 12.07 5.07 -2.42
CA TYR A 207 12.57 4.48 -1.16
C TYR A 207 13.93 5.03 -0.67
N TYR A 208 14.78 5.50 -1.58
CA TYR A 208 16.15 5.95 -1.33
C TYR A 208 16.25 7.48 -1.27
N THR A 209 15.68 8.19 -2.24
CA THR A 209 15.79 9.66 -2.34
C THR A 209 14.74 10.38 -1.48
N GLY A 210 13.64 9.71 -1.14
CA GLY A 210 12.50 10.31 -0.45
C GLY A 210 11.63 11.18 -1.36
N GLU A 211 11.83 11.14 -2.68
CA GLU A 211 11.03 11.92 -3.63
C GLU A 211 9.57 11.46 -3.64
N LEU A 212 8.65 12.39 -3.45
CA LEU A 212 7.20 12.17 -3.53
C LEU A 212 6.69 12.57 -4.91
N PHE A 213 6.21 11.59 -5.67
CA PHE A 213 5.63 11.79 -6.99
C PHE A 213 4.15 12.22 -6.91
N ASP A 214 3.71 13.08 -7.83
CA ASP A 214 2.31 13.52 -7.92
C ASP A 214 1.45 12.46 -8.64
N ILE A 215 0.82 11.60 -7.84
CA ILE A 215 -0.09 10.53 -8.28
C ILE A 215 -1.15 11.08 -9.24
N ALA A 216 -1.80 12.18 -8.87
CA ALA A 216 -2.90 12.74 -9.64
C ALA A 216 -2.45 13.22 -11.01
N ARG A 217 -1.26 13.83 -11.11
CA ARG A 217 -0.70 14.28 -12.38
C ARG A 217 -0.31 13.13 -13.29
N ILE A 218 0.34 12.09 -12.75
CA ILE A 218 0.72 10.88 -13.51
C ILE A 218 -0.54 10.15 -13.98
N ALA A 219 -1.52 9.95 -13.11
CA ALA A 219 -2.79 9.28 -13.45
C ALA A 219 -3.57 10.03 -14.54
N ARG A 220 -3.63 11.37 -14.49
CA ARG A 220 -4.25 12.18 -15.55
C ARG A 220 -3.53 12.01 -16.89
N ALA A 221 -2.20 12.04 -16.90
CA ALA A 221 -1.41 11.86 -18.11
C ALA A 221 -1.57 10.45 -18.70
N ALA A 222 -1.55 9.41 -17.85
CA ALA A 222 -1.78 8.03 -18.25
C ALA A 222 -3.17 7.83 -18.86
N ARG A 223 -4.21 8.40 -18.24
CA ARG A 223 -5.56 8.39 -18.79
C ARG A 223 -5.64 9.07 -20.15
N ALA A 224 -4.97 10.22 -20.33
CA ALA A 224 -4.92 10.90 -21.62
C ALA A 224 -4.21 10.07 -22.70
N ALA A 225 -3.20 9.28 -22.32
CA ALA A 225 -2.51 8.33 -23.19
C ALA A 225 -3.29 7.01 -23.41
N GLY A 226 -4.38 6.78 -22.66
CA GLY A 226 -5.18 5.56 -22.71
C GLY A 226 -4.49 4.34 -22.12
N VAL A 227 -3.65 4.52 -21.08
CA VAL A 227 -2.95 3.43 -20.39
C VAL A 227 -3.28 3.43 -18.89
N PRO A 228 -3.20 2.27 -18.21
CA PRO A 228 -3.37 2.21 -16.76
C PRO A 228 -2.20 2.87 -16.01
N ALA A 229 -2.51 3.52 -14.90
CA ALA A 229 -1.56 4.02 -13.91
C ALA A 229 -1.63 3.23 -12.60
N GLY A 230 -0.53 2.53 -12.30
CA GLY A 230 -0.28 1.79 -11.08
C GLY A 230 0.72 2.48 -10.17
N PHE A 231 0.58 2.28 -8.85
CA PHE A 231 1.50 2.85 -7.87
C PHE A 231 1.91 1.85 -6.79
N ASP A 232 3.22 1.77 -6.51
CA ASP A 232 3.72 1.15 -5.28
C ASP A 232 3.72 2.21 -4.15
N LEU A 233 2.99 1.93 -3.08
CA LEU A 233 2.82 2.85 -1.95
C LEU A 233 3.57 2.39 -0.70
N ALA A 234 4.58 1.52 -0.82
CA ALA A 234 5.28 0.94 0.33
C ALA A 234 5.87 2.00 1.28
N HIS A 235 6.33 3.14 0.74
CA HIS A 235 6.82 4.26 1.55
C HIS A 235 5.81 5.40 1.71
N ALA A 236 4.62 5.29 1.11
CA ALA A 236 3.61 6.35 1.11
C ALA A 236 2.42 6.02 2.05
N ALA A 237 1.94 4.78 2.05
CA ALA A 237 0.82 4.36 2.89
C ALA A 237 1.17 4.50 4.39
N GLY A 238 0.41 5.30 5.11
CA GLY A 238 0.66 5.63 6.52
C GLY A 238 1.76 6.67 6.76
N ASN A 239 2.31 7.28 5.71
CA ASN A 239 3.37 8.30 5.80
C ASN A 239 2.91 9.66 5.26
N VAL A 240 2.39 9.69 4.03
CA VAL A 240 1.92 10.92 3.38
C VAL A 240 0.41 10.84 3.14
N PRO A 241 -0.30 11.98 3.09
CA PRO A 241 -1.70 11.98 2.71
C PRO A 241 -1.89 11.39 1.29
N LEU A 242 -2.83 10.46 1.15
CA LEU A 242 -3.17 9.80 -0.11
C LEU A 242 -4.65 9.98 -0.41
N ARG A 243 -4.98 10.02 -1.71
CA ARG A 243 -6.35 10.18 -2.21
C ARG A 243 -6.58 9.33 -3.46
N LEU A 244 -6.23 8.05 -3.42
CA LEU A 244 -6.17 7.20 -4.62
C LEU A 244 -7.44 7.22 -5.48
N HIS A 245 -8.62 7.26 -4.83
CA HIS A 245 -9.89 7.36 -5.53
C HIS A 245 -9.99 8.67 -6.34
N ASP A 246 -9.80 9.80 -5.66
CA ASP A 246 -9.95 11.13 -6.26
C ASP A 246 -8.82 11.47 -7.25
N ASP A 247 -7.60 11.06 -6.93
CA ASP A 247 -6.40 11.27 -7.76
C ASP A 247 -6.45 10.41 -9.02
N GLY A 248 -7.31 9.40 -9.03
CA GLY A 248 -7.63 8.62 -10.21
C GLY A 248 -6.59 7.58 -10.54
N ALA A 249 -5.87 7.02 -9.57
CA ALA A 249 -5.08 5.81 -9.77
C ALA A 249 -5.96 4.67 -10.32
N ASP A 250 -5.41 3.79 -11.15
CA ASP A 250 -6.15 2.60 -11.63
C ASP A 250 -6.00 1.43 -10.66
N PHE A 251 -4.79 1.23 -10.15
CA PHE A 251 -4.49 0.27 -9.11
C PHE A 251 -3.31 0.73 -8.26
N ALA A 252 -3.15 0.15 -7.07
CA ALA A 252 -1.97 0.35 -6.22
C ALA A 252 -1.76 -0.85 -5.29
N CYS A 253 -0.59 -0.96 -4.70
CA CYS A 253 -0.31 -1.92 -3.63
C CYS A 253 0.68 -1.34 -2.62
N TRP A 254 0.66 -1.88 -1.39
CA TRP A 254 1.56 -1.44 -0.32
C TRP A 254 1.86 -2.58 0.65
N CYS A 255 2.97 -2.47 1.38
CA CYS A 255 3.21 -3.32 2.54
C CYS A 255 2.70 -2.65 3.82
N SER A 256 2.44 -3.45 4.85
CA SER A 256 1.96 -2.96 6.16
C SER A 256 3.04 -2.96 7.25
N TYR A 257 4.22 -3.51 6.97
CA TYR A 257 5.28 -3.66 7.98
C TYR A 257 6.17 -2.42 8.15
N LYS A 258 6.00 -1.38 7.31
CA LYS A 258 6.73 -0.10 7.40
C LYS A 258 5.98 0.87 8.32
N TYR A 259 5.54 2.01 7.79
CA TYR A 259 4.83 3.06 8.54
C TYR A 259 3.51 2.59 9.18
N LEU A 260 2.90 1.51 8.66
CA LEU A 260 1.68 0.92 9.22
C LEU A 260 1.93 -0.04 10.39
N ASN A 261 3.19 -0.30 10.76
CA ASN A 261 3.57 -0.98 12.00
C ASN A 261 2.94 -2.38 12.23
N ALA A 262 2.57 -3.11 11.17
CA ALA A 262 1.88 -4.41 11.29
C ALA A 262 2.80 -5.60 11.64
N GLY A 263 4.12 -5.38 11.76
CA GLY A 263 5.09 -6.43 12.04
C GLY A 263 5.71 -7.05 10.77
N PRO A 264 6.83 -7.79 10.91
CA PRO A 264 7.68 -8.19 9.80
C PRO A 264 6.96 -9.15 8.83
N GLY A 265 6.88 -8.77 7.55
CA GLY A 265 6.27 -9.61 6.52
C GLY A 265 4.75 -9.76 6.62
N ALA A 266 4.09 -8.92 7.43
CA ALA A 266 2.64 -8.90 7.57
C ALA A 266 1.92 -8.64 6.24
N LEU A 267 0.61 -8.92 6.22
CA LEU A 267 -0.24 -8.80 5.04
C LEU A 267 -0.11 -7.44 4.36
N ALA A 268 0.09 -7.47 3.05
CA ALA A 268 0.07 -6.28 2.21
C ALA A 268 -1.36 -5.82 1.92
N GLY A 269 -1.50 -4.64 1.32
CA GLY A 269 -2.76 -4.16 0.76
C GLY A 269 -2.70 -4.02 -0.75
N ALA A 270 -3.87 -4.06 -1.37
CA ALA A 270 -4.07 -3.78 -2.79
C ALA A 270 -5.28 -2.88 -2.96
N PHE A 271 -5.20 -2.00 -3.94
CA PHE A 271 -6.26 -1.10 -4.38
C PHE A 271 -6.56 -1.32 -5.86
N VAL A 272 -7.84 -1.34 -6.22
CA VAL A 272 -8.30 -1.19 -7.60
C VAL A 272 -9.48 -0.24 -7.60
N HIS A 273 -9.39 0.80 -8.42
CA HIS A 273 -10.45 1.80 -8.50
C HIS A 273 -11.76 1.16 -9.02
N GLU A 274 -12.90 1.55 -8.43
CA GLU A 274 -14.23 0.97 -8.66
C GLU A 274 -14.65 0.96 -10.13
N ARG A 275 -14.11 1.89 -10.95
CA ARG A 275 -14.37 1.95 -12.40
C ARG A 275 -13.95 0.68 -13.14
N HIS A 276 -13.01 -0.08 -12.58
CA HIS A 276 -12.53 -1.35 -13.14
C HIS A 276 -13.31 -2.57 -12.64
N ALA A 277 -14.16 -2.42 -11.62
CA ALA A 277 -14.82 -3.54 -10.96
C ALA A 277 -15.65 -4.39 -11.92
N ALA A 278 -16.44 -3.74 -12.78
CA ALA A 278 -17.26 -4.44 -13.77
C ALA A 278 -16.43 -5.09 -14.90
N ALA A 279 -15.31 -4.49 -15.29
CA ALA A 279 -14.42 -5.05 -16.30
C ALA A 279 -13.71 -6.31 -15.79
N LEU A 280 -13.20 -6.26 -14.55
CA LEU A 280 -12.56 -7.40 -13.89
C LEU A 280 -13.56 -8.54 -13.60
N ALA A 281 -14.82 -8.23 -13.28
CA ALA A 281 -15.83 -9.28 -13.12
C ALA A 281 -16.15 -10.01 -14.46
N ARG A 282 -16.14 -9.29 -15.59
CA ARG A 282 -16.40 -9.89 -16.93
C ARG A 282 -15.21 -10.62 -17.51
N SER A 283 -14.00 -10.09 -17.31
CA SER A 283 -12.75 -10.68 -17.75
C SER A 283 -11.80 -10.82 -16.57
N PRO A 284 -12.02 -11.81 -15.69
CA PRO A 284 -11.22 -11.95 -14.48
C PRO A 284 -9.77 -12.29 -14.81
N SER A 285 -8.89 -11.88 -13.89
CA SER A 285 -7.46 -12.24 -13.90
C SER A 285 -7.26 -13.71 -14.28
N PRO A 286 -6.19 -14.04 -15.03
CA PRO A 286 -5.85 -15.43 -15.31
C PRO A 286 -5.51 -16.22 -14.04
N LEU A 287 -5.14 -15.54 -12.95
CA LEU A 287 -4.85 -16.14 -11.65
C LEU A 287 -6.09 -16.01 -10.77
N ARG A 288 -6.72 -17.14 -10.45
CA ARG A 288 -7.98 -17.23 -9.70
C ARG A 288 -7.82 -18.20 -8.56
N GLY A 289 -8.40 -17.88 -7.42
CA GLY A 289 -8.49 -18.80 -6.31
C GLY A 289 -9.84 -18.67 -5.61
N TRP A 290 -10.15 -19.65 -4.75
CA TRP A 290 -11.49 -19.81 -4.22
C TRP A 290 -11.99 -18.61 -3.41
N TRP A 291 -11.08 -17.83 -2.83
CA TRP A 291 -11.41 -16.66 -2.02
C TRP A 291 -11.85 -15.45 -2.85
N GLY A 292 -11.48 -15.40 -4.13
CA GLY A 292 -12.03 -14.43 -5.08
C GLY A 292 -13.48 -14.72 -5.48
N ASN A 293 -14.08 -15.85 -5.06
CA ASN A 293 -15.51 -16.09 -5.29
C ASN A 293 -16.39 -15.25 -4.36
N ARG A 294 -17.61 -14.93 -4.84
CA ARG A 294 -18.68 -14.34 -4.04
C ARG A 294 -18.85 -15.05 -2.71
N ARG A 295 -18.91 -14.26 -1.64
CA ARG A 295 -18.95 -14.77 -0.26
C ARG A 295 -20.18 -15.65 -0.03
N GLU A 296 -21.32 -15.31 -0.61
CA GLU A 296 -22.59 -16.00 -0.41
C GLU A 296 -22.56 -17.45 -0.94
N THR A 297 -21.81 -17.70 -2.01
CA THR A 297 -21.77 -19.00 -2.69
C THR A 297 -20.43 -19.71 -2.56
N ARG A 298 -19.42 -19.09 -1.93
CA ARG A 298 -18.04 -19.60 -1.90
C ARG A 298 -17.93 -21.00 -1.30
N PHE A 299 -18.74 -21.32 -0.28
CA PHE A 299 -18.77 -22.64 0.35
C PHE A 299 -19.64 -23.68 -0.35
N GLU A 300 -20.37 -23.30 -1.41
CA GLU A 300 -21.10 -24.28 -2.22
C GLU A 300 -20.17 -25.12 -3.11
N MET A 301 -18.90 -24.73 -3.24
CA MET A 301 -17.85 -25.50 -3.93
C MET A 301 -18.23 -25.81 -5.39
N ARG A 302 -18.91 -24.86 -6.05
CA ARG A 302 -19.34 -24.97 -7.44
C ARG A 302 -18.12 -25.09 -8.38
N PRO A 303 -18.24 -25.81 -9.51
CA PRO A 303 -17.14 -25.94 -10.49
C PRO A 303 -16.88 -24.66 -11.29
N THR A 304 -17.81 -23.70 -11.25
CA THR A 304 -17.71 -22.42 -11.98
C THR A 304 -17.28 -21.30 -11.03
N PHE A 305 -16.26 -20.55 -11.43
CA PHE A 305 -15.80 -19.37 -10.70
C PHE A 305 -16.81 -18.22 -10.83
N ASP A 306 -17.25 -17.69 -9.69
CA ASP A 306 -18.18 -16.55 -9.58
C ASP A 306 -17.45 -15.38 -8.90
N PRO A 307 -16.77 -14.51 -9.66
CA PRO A 307 -15.86 -13.51 -9.12
C PRO A 307 -16.57 -12.44 -8.28
N LEU A 308 -15.94 -12.06 -7.16
CA LEU A 308 -16.20 -10.79 -6.50
C LEU A 308 -15.84 -9.62 -7.44
N PRO A 309 -16.61 -8.51 -7.42
CA PRO A 309 -16.24 -7.31 -8.15
C PRO A 309 -14.99 -6.65 -7.54
N GLY A 310 -14.28 -5.86 -8.36
CA GLY A 310 -13.18 -5.02 -7.87
C GLY A 310 -11.95 -5.80 -7.42
N VAL A 311 -11.19 -5.23 -6.49
CA VAL A 311 -9.91 -5.81 -6.02
C VAL A 311 -10.11 -7.13 -5.27
N ALA A 312 -11.23 -7.33 -4.58
CA ALA A 312 -11.52 -8.55 -3.83
C ALA A 312 -11.59 -9.79 -4.75
N GLY A 313 -11.97 -9.60 -6.02
CA GLY A 313 -11.93 -10.67 -7.03
C GLY A 313 -10.53 -11.19 -7.36
N LEU A 314 -9.47 -10.48 -6.95
CA LEU A 314 -8.07 -10.89 -7.14
C LEU A 314 -7.53 -11.75 -6.00
N GLN A 315 -8.30 -11.97 -4.93
CA GLN A 315 -7.88 -12.83 -3.83
C GLN A 315 -7.80 -14.29 -4.28
N LEU A 316 -6.71 -14.97 -3.89
CA LEU A 316 -6.48 -16.37 -4.24
C LEU A 316 -6.90 -17.31 -3.11
N SER A 317 -6.37 -17.08 -1.92
CA SER A 317 -6.47 -17.98 -0.77
C SER A 317 -7.21 -17.33 0.39
N ASN A 318 -7.57 -18.15 1.37
CA ASN A 318 -7.99 -17.62 2.66
C ASN A 318 -6.86 -16.75 3.25
N PRO A 319 -7.21 -15.62 3.88
CA PRO A 319 -6.21 -14.77 4.52
C PRO A 319 -5.62 -15.48 5.75
N PRO A 320 -4.30 -15.32 6.01
CA PRO A 320 -3.69 -15.75 7.26
C PRO A 320 -4.19 -14.86 8.41
N THR A 321 -4.72 -15.48 9.45
CA THR A 321 -5.22 -14.82 10.66
C THR A 321 -4.16 -14.72 11.76
N LEU A 322 -3.04 -15.45 11.60
CA LEU A 322 -1.89 -15.49 12.50
C LEU A 322 -0.63 -15.00 11.77
#